data_AF-A0AAE3AGA9-F1
#
_entry.id   AF-A0AAE3AGA9-F1
#
_cell.length_a   1.000
_cell.length_b   1.000
_cell.length_c   1.000
_cell.angle_alpha   90.00
_cell.angle_beta   90.00
_cell.angle_gamma   90.00
#
_symmetry.space_group_name_H-M   'P 1'
#
loop_
_entity.id
_entity.type
_entity.pdbx_description
1 polymer ?
#
loop_
_entity_poly.entity_id
_entity_poly.type
_entity_poly.pdbx_seq_one_letter_code
_entity_poly.pdbx_strand_id
1 'polypeptide(L)' 'MEVYKKVRAYIEGSGCGQFAVAQKAGIPQVDFDAMMNGEKTMYADDLRAICLALNVSPEIFIEVDKE' A
#
# COMPACT_ATOMS: atom_id res chain seq x y z
N MET A 1 -0.50 -12.96 6.56
CA MET A 1 0.40 -11.84 6.24
C MET A 1 -0.44 -10.58 6.15
N GLU A 2 -0.02 -9.48 6.79
CA GLU A 2 -0.74 -8.21 6.70
C GLU A 2 -0.40 -7.49 5.37
N VAL A 3 -1.44 -6.99 4.70
CA VAL A 3 -1.38 -6.35 3.38
C VAL A 3 -0.34 -5.22 3.34
N TYR A 4 -0.27 -4.38 4.37
CA TYR A 4 0.66 -3.26 4.44
C TYR A 4 2.14 -3.69 4.42
N LYS A 5 2.48 -4.86 4.99
CA LYS A 5 3.86 -5.38 4.94
C LYS A 5 4.26 -5.76 3.52
N LYS A 6 3.35 -6.36 2.75
CA LYS A 6 3.59 -6.67 1.33
C LYS A 6 3.75 -5.40 0.50
N VAL A 7 2.88 -4.42 0.72
CA VAL A 7 2.96 -3.12 0.04
C VAL A 7 4.29 -2.44 0.34
N ARG A 8 4.68 -2.37 1.61
CA ARG A 8 5.96 -1.81 2.03
C ARG A 8 7.14 -2.51 1.34
N ALA A 9 7.20 -3.84 1.41
CA ALA A 9 8.26 -4.61 0.76
C ALA A 9 8.29 -4.40 -0.76
N TYR A 10 7.12 -4.28 -1.40
CA TYR A 10 7.03 -3.99 -2.83
C TYR A 10 7.58 -2.61 -3.18
N ILE A 11 7.26 -1.59 -2.38
CA ILE A 11 7.76 -0.22 -2.58
C ILE A 11 9.29 -0.17 -2.39
N GLU A 12 9.79 -0.79 -1.32
CA GLU A 12 11.23 -0.88 -1.05
C GLU A 12 11.97 -1.65 -2.17
N GLY A 13 11.38 -2.73 -2.70
CA GLY A 13 11.95 -3.51 -3.80
C GLY A 13 11.83 -2.86 -5.18
N SER A 14 10.80 -2.05 -5.41
CA SER A 14 10.56 -1.38 -6.69
C SER A 14 11.41 -0.12 -6.87
N GLY A 15 12.09 0.36 -5.82
CA GLY A 15 12.83 1.63 -5.85
C GLY A 15 11.95 2.87 -5.97
N CYS A 16 10.62 2.71 -5.88
CA CYS A 16 9.70 3.84 -5.77
C CYS A 16 9.78 4.38 -4.34
N GLY A 17 10.06 5.67 -4.17
CA GLY A 17 10.02 6.27 -2.85
C GLY A 17 8.60 6.24 -2.28
N GLN A 18 8.44 5.83 -1.02
CA GLN A 18 7.15 5.85 -0.30
C GLN A 18 6.45 7.21 -0.42
N PHE A 19 7.23 8.30 -0.43
CA PHE A 19 6.74 9.66 -0.65
C PHE A 19 6.00 9.84 -1.98
N ALA A 20 6.57 9.31 -3.07
CA ALA A 20 5.96 9.43 -4.40
C ALA A 20 4.66 8.63 -4.49
N VAL A 21 4.61 7.47 -3.84
CA VAL A 21 3.41 6.63 -3.77
C VAL A 21 2.32 7.32 -2.96
N ALA A 22 2.65 7.85 -1.78
CA ALA A 22 1.72 8.59 -0.94
C ALA A 22 1.14 9.81 -1.69
N GLN A 23 1.99 10.59 -2.35
CA GLN A 23 1.56 11.74 -3.14
C GLN A 23 0.64 11.33 -4.31
N LYS A 24 0.98 10.28 -5.05
CA LYS A 24 0.12 9.76 -6.13
C LYS A 24 -1.20 9.18 -5.64
N ALA A 25 -1.19 8.55 -4.47
CA ALA A 25 -2.39 8.01 -3.82
C ALA A 25 -3.27 9.11 -3.21
N GLY A 26 -2.76 10.34 -3.10
CA GLY A 26 -3.45 11.44 -2.41
C GLY A 26 -3.50 11.26 -0.90
N ILE A 27 -2.61 10.44 -0.34
CA ILE A 27 -2.56 10.11 1.09
C ILE A 27 -1.46 10.97 1.73
N PRO A 28 -1.73 11.63 2.87
CA PRO A 28 -0.70 12.32 3.63
C PRO A 28 0.43 11.36 4.03
N GLN A 29 1.69 11.79 3.91
CA GLN A 29 2.83 10.93 4.23
C GLN A 29 2.77 10.36 5.66
N VAL A 30 2.30 11.16 6.62
CA VAL A 30 2.11 10.72 8.01
C VAL A 30 1.09 9.58 8.13
N ASP A 31 -0.01 9.66 7.38
CA ASP A 31 -1.04 8.64 7.37
C ASP A 31 -0.57 7.38 6.65
N PHE A 32 0.17 7.56 5.57
CA PHE A 32 0.77 6.48 4.80
C PHE A 32 1.78 5.71 5.65
N ASP A 33 2.66 6.41 6.37
CA ASP A 33 3.65 5.79 7.27
C ASP A 33 2.96 5.04 8.42
N ALA A 34 1.96 5.65 9.05
CA ALA A 34 1.15 5.00 10.08
C ALA A 34 0.45 3.73 9.54
N MET A 35 -0.05 3.74 8.31
CA MET A 35 -0.61 2.55 7.66
C MET A 35 0.45 1.48 7.39
N MET A 36 1.67 1.87 7.00
CA MET A 36 2.79 0.95 6.72
C MET A 36 3.44 0.39 7.98
N ASN A 37 3.26 1.04 9.13
CA ASN A 37 3.67 0.55 10.45
C ASN A 37 2.56 -0.22 11.18
N GLY A 38 1.35 -0.28 10.62
CA GLY A 38 0.19 -0.92 11.25
C GLY A 38 -0.44 -0.10 12.38
N GLU A 39 -0.05 1.16 12.54
CA GLU A 39 -0.63 2.11 13.50
C GLU A 39 -1.99 2.65 13.04
N LYS A 40 -2.24 2.64 11.73
CA LYS A 40 -3.50 3.04 11.12
C LYS A 40 -4.12 1.90 10.33
N THR A 41 -5.42 1.68 10.53
CA THR A 41 -6.20 0.72 9.73
C THR A 41 -6.21 1.17 8.27
N MET A 42 -5.71 0.31 7.38
CA MET A 42 -5.78 0.49 5.94
C MET A 42 -7.11 -0.04 5.42
N TYR A 43 -7.95 0.82 4.87
CA TYR A 43 -9.22 0.40 4.28
C TYR A 43 -9.07 -0.02 2.81
N ALA A 44 -10.11 -0.62 2.24
CA ALA A 44 -10.13 -1.01 0.83
C ALA A 44 -9.93 0.19 -0.11
N ASP A 45 -10.48 1.36 0.24
CA ASP A 45 -10.27 2.61 -0.51
C ASP A 45 -8.81 3.08 -0.46
N ASP A 46 -8.17 3.03 0.71
CA ASP A 46 -6.74 3.37 0.86
C ASP A 46 -5.90 2.42 0.02
N LEU A 47 -6.13 1.12 0.15
CA LEU A 47 -5.42 0.10 -0.63
C LEU A 47 -5.63 0.31 -2.13
N ARG A 48 -6.85 0.64 -2.57
CA ARG A 48 -7.16 0.94 -3.97
C ARG A 48 -6.37 2.15 -4.47
N ALA A 49 -6.32 3.24 -3.70
CA ALA A 49 -5.55 4.43 -4.05
C ALA A 49 -4.06 4.11 -4.18
N ILE A 50 -3.52 3.29 -3.28
CA ILE A 50 -2.12 2.84 -3.31
C ILE A 50 -1.84 1.95 -4.52
N CYS A 51 -2.73 1.00 -4.82
CA CYS A 51 -2.63 0.14 -6.01
C CYS A 51 -2.62 0.96 -7.31
N LEU A 52 -3.50 1.97 -7.40
CA LEU A 52 -3.54 2.88 -8.54
C LEU A 52 -2.27 3.72 -8.64
N ALA A 53 -1.73 4.21 -7.52
CA ALA A 53 -0.49 4.98 -7.47
C ALA A 53 0.73 4.17 -7.93
N LEU A 54 0.76 2.88 -7.57
CA LEU A 54 1.78 1.92 -7.95
C LEU A 54 1.54 1.30 -9.33
N ASN A 55 0.36 1.51 -9.92
CA ASN A 55 -0.09 0.88 -11.15
C ASN A 55 0.00 -0.66 -11.10
N VAL A 56 -0.43 -1.22 -9.97
CA VAL A 56 -0.40 -2.66 -9.68
C VAL A 56 -1.79 -3.17 -9.32
N SER A 57 -2.03 -4.46 -9.55
CA SER A 57 -3.29 -5.09 -9.17
C SER A 57 -3.34 -5.39 -7.66
N PRO A 58 -4.47 -5.16 -6.97
CA PRO A 58 -4.63 -5.47 -5.54
C PRO A 58 -4.46 -6.97 -5.22
N GLU A 59 -4.58 -7.85 -6.22
CA GLU A 59 -4.37 -9.30 -6.12
C GLU A 59 -2.94 -9.67 -5.68
N ILE A 60 -1.95 -8.81 -5.89
CA ILE A 60 -0.58 -9.08 -5.42
C ILE A 60 -0.44 -8.89 -3.90
N PHE A 61 -1.35 -8.10 -3.32
CA PHE A 61 -1.33 -7.77 -1.91
C PHE A 61 -2.38 -8.55 -1.12
N ILE A 62 -3.56 -8.75 -1.70
CA ILE A 62 -4.63 -9.57 -1.16
C ILE A 62 -4.45 -10.99 -1.71
N GLU A 63 -3.93 -11.89 -0.88
CA GLU A 63 -4.09 -13.33 -1.14
C GLU A 63 -5.56 -13.65 -0.94
N VAL A 64 -6.30 -13.70 -2.04
CA VAL A 64 -7.64 -14.28 -2.04
C VAL A 64 -7.41 -15.77 -1.90
N ASP A 65 -7.66 -16.31 -0.71
CA ASP A 65 -7.76 -17.75 -0.51
C ASP A 65 -8.88 -18.21 -1.44
N LYS A 66 -8.49 -18.82 -2.57
CA LYS A 66 -9.44 -19.41 -3.50
C LYS A 66 -9.92 -20.71 -2.86
N GLU A 67 -11.06 -20.67 -2.18
CA GLU A 67 -11.88 -21.87 -1.93
C GLU A 67 -12.44 -22.42 -3.25
#